data_AF-A0A932FP25-F1
#
_entry.id   AF-A0A932FP25-F1
#
_cell.length_a   1.000
_cell.length_b   1.000
_cell.length_c   1.000
_cell.angle_alpha   90.00
_cell.angle_beta   90.00
_cell.angle_gamma   90.00
#
_symmetry.space_group_name_H-M   'P 1'
#
loop_
_entity.id
_entity.type
_entity.pdbx_description
1 polymer ?
#
loop_
_entity_poly.entity_id
_entity_poly.type
_entity_poly.pdbx_seq_one_letter_code
_entity_poly.pdbx_strand_id
1 'polypeptide(L)'
;MSDVSYRRLMDWDIEQTAFDEFVELNKGTATALYQMTDNGFAGPSPLGPAGSMCAPTNTNGIFGPCDHGGLFDFNFGTLGNLDKKFFRIYYGAADNRASMLASLGAVGVEAYSMAWCNPSSGYVYPGGSVCNGSDDTTFGFGFKGIGGDPIVSPEPASFALMGTGLVGLLAIRRRRA
;
A
#
# COMPACT_ATOMS: atom_id res chain seq x y z
N MET A 1 13.14 -30.07 6.87
CA MET A 1 13.26 -29.16 5.72
C MET A 1 13.14 -27.74 6.24
N SER A 2 13.92 -26.80 5.71
CA SER A 2 13.81 -25.38 6.07
C SER A 2 12.75 -24.72 5.22
N ASP A 3 11.91 -23.89 5.83
CA ASP A 3 10.91 -23.10 5.11
C ASP A 3 11.56 -22.05 4.21
N VAL A 4 10.88 -21.71 3.12
CA VAL A 4 11.29 -20.66 2.20
C VAL A 4 10.82 -19.33 2.75
N SER A 5 11.77 -18.50 3.16
CA SER A 5 11.53 -17.13 3.64
C SER A 5 12.08 -16.10 2.66
N TYR A 6 11.39 -14.98 2.52
CA TYR A 6 11.80 -13.87 1.65
C TYR A 6 11.54 -12.55 2.35
N ARG A 7 12.51 -11.63 2.34
CA ARG A 7 12.36 -10.26 2.83
C ARG A 7 12.42 -9.28 1.67
N ARG A 8 11.51 -8.32 1.65
CA ARG A 8 11.64 -7.12 0.82
C ARG A 8 11.56 -5.89 1.71
N LEU A 9 12.46 -4.95 1.47
CA LEU A 9 12.49 -3.65 2.11
C LEU A 9 12.54 -2.54 1.05
N MET A 10 12.03 -1.37 1.41
CA MET A 10 12.06 -0.14 0.64
C MET A 10 12.26 1.02 1.61
N ASP A 11 13.20 1.90 1.30
CA ASP A 11 13.35 3.21 1.89
C ASP A 11 12.67 4.21 0.95
N TRP A 12 11.75 5.03 1.45
CA TRP A 12 10.84 5.76 0.58
C TRP A 12 11.40 7.09 0.08
N ASP A 13 12.07 7.86 0.93
CA ASP A 13 12.70 9.15 0.60
C ASP A 13 11.85 10.01 -0.34
N ILE A 14 10.61 10.31 0.07
CA ILE A 14 9.66 10.92 -0.86
C ILE A 14 9.95 12.41 -1.06
N GLU A 15 10.42 12.73 -2.25
CA GLU A 15 10.51 14.13 -2.67
C GLU A 15 9.12 14.78 -2.66
N GLN A 16 8.97 16.01 -2.17
CA GLN A 16 10.01 17.02 -1.90
C GLN A 16 10.58 17.01 -0.49
N THR A 17 10.11 16.12 0.37
CA THR A 17 10.40 16.11 1.81
C THR A 17 11.07 14.79 2.17
N ALA A 18 12.16 14.46 1.46
CA ALA A 18 12.92 13.26 1.75
C ALA A 18 13.30 13.21 3.24
N PHE A 19 13.24 12.01 3.83
CA PHE A 19 13.43 11.73 5.26
C PHE A 19 12.31 12.27 6.18
N ASP A 20 11.20 12.74 5.62
CA ASP A 20 10.06 13.32 6.34
C ASP A 20 8.78 13.04 5.53
N GLU A 21 8.50 11.77 5.27
CA GLU A 21 7.35 11.33 4.49
C GLU A 21 6.26 10.68 5.36
N PHE A 22 5.07 10.54 4.78
CA PHE A 22 4.03 9.67 5.34
C PHE A 22 4.01 8.34 4.60
N VAL A 23 3.90 7.26 5.34
CA VAL A 23 3.74 5.91 4.80
C VAL A 23 2.42 5.31 5.25
N GLU A 24 1.64 4.84 4.29
CA GLU A 24 0.52 3.94 4.54
C GLU A 24 0.95 2.49 4.41
N LEU A 25 0.62 1.68 5.40
CA LEU A 25 0.81 0.23 5.41
C LEU A 25 -0.52 -0.50 5.45
N ASN A 26 -0.64 -1.57 4.67
CA ASN A 26 -1.79 -2.47 4.73
C ASN A 26 -1.36 -3.92 4.46
N LYS A 27 -1.49 -4.77 5.48
CA LYS A 27 -1.12 -6.19 5.40
C LYS A 27 -2.20 -7.10 4.81
N GLY A 28 -3.41 -6.56 4.58
CA GLY A 28 -4.58 -7.33 4.17
C GLY A 28 -4.81 -8.59 5.03
N THR A 29 -5.18 -9.68 4.35
CA THR A 29 -5.41 -11.00 4.95
C THR A 29 -4.33 -12.02 4.55
N ALA A 30 -3.21 -11.56 4.00
CA ALA A 30 -2.16 -12.41 3.46
C ALA A 30 -1.57 -13.37 4.50
N THR A 31 -1.74 -14.67 4.26
CA THR A 31 -1.25 -15.72 5.19
C THR A 31 0.26 -15.95 5.11
N ALA A 32 0.89 -15.70 3.96
CA ALA A 32 2.34 -15.81 3.84
C ALA A 32 3.08 -14.58 4.39
N LEU A 33 2.40 -13.47 4.66
CA LEU A 33 3.01 -12.27 5.25
C LEU A 33 3.20 -12.48 6.75
N TYR A 34 4.41 -12.88 7.12
CA TYR A 34 4.81 -13.16 8.50
C TYR A 34 4.97 -11.86 9.30
N GLN A 35 5.63 -10.87 8.70
CA GLN A 35 5.87 -9.59 9.34
C GLN A 35 5.85 -8.43 8.35
N MET A 36 5.24 -7.32 8.75
CA MET A 36 5.21 -6.04 8.03
C MET A 36 5.58 -4.92 8.99
N THR A 37 6.54 -4.07 8.63
CA THR A 37 6.94 -2.89 9.41
C THR A 37 7.24 -1.72 8.47
N ASP A 38 7.47 -0.53 9.03
CA ASP A 38 7.93 0.64 8.29
C ASP A 38 9.46 0.79 8.28
N ASN A 39 10.22 -0.24 8.68
CA ASN A 39 11.68 -0.13 8.74
C ASN A 39 12.33 -0.46 7.39
N GLY A 40 12.42 0.55 6.52
CA GLY A 40 13.16 0.47 5.26
C GLY A 40 14.67 0.24 5.40
N PHE A 41 15.25 0.46 6.58
CA PHE A 41 16.69 0.43 6.84
C PHE A 41 17.22 -0.91 7.37
N ALA A 42 16.34 -1.89 7.58
CA ALA A 42 16.76 -3.18 8.13
C ALA A 42 17.70 -3.94 7.19
N GLY A 43 18.36 -4.98 7.72
CA GLY A 43 19.14 -5.90 6.89
C GLY A 43 18.23 -6.73 5.96
N PRO A 44 18.73 -7.13 4.77
CA PRO A 44 17.93 -7.87 3.76
C PRO A 44 17.68 -9.33 4.12
N SER A 45 18.27 -9.85 5.20
CA SER A 45 18.06 -11.24 5.63
C SER A 45 16.70 -11.38 6.34
N PRO A 46 15.80 -12.27 5.90
CA PRO A 46 14.53 -12.54 6.59
C PRO A 46 14.71 -13.21 7.96
N LEU A 47 15.93 -13.69 8.27
CA LEU A 47 16.27 -14.25 9.58
C LEU A 47 16.83 -13.19 10.54
N GLY A 48 17.11 -11.99 10.04
CA GLY A 48 17.56 -10.86 10.84
C GLY A 48 16.40 -10.11 11.49
N PRO A 49 16.67 -9.25 12.49
CA PRO A 49 15.64 -8.41 13.07
C PRO A 49 15.04 -7.50 11.98
N ALA A 50 13.72 -7.36 11.96
CA ALA A 50 13.03 -6.40 11.09
C ALA A 50 13.05 -5.00 11.72
N GLY A 51 12.81 -4.89 13.03
CA GLY A 51 12.65 -3.60 13.70
C GLY A 51 11.46 -2.78 13.19
N SER A 52 11.29 -1.59 13.74
CA SER A 52 10.28 -0.60 13.33
C SER A 52 10.85 0.80 13.49
N MET A 53 10.35 1.75 12.72
CA MET A 53 10.69 3.17 12.84
C MET A 53 9.59 3.89 13.62
N CYS A 54 8.63 4.52 12.94
CA CYS A 54 7.55 5.28 13.55
C CYS A 54 6.20 4.53 13.58
N ALA A 55 6.08 3.39 12.88
CA ALA A 55 4.89 2.55 12.87
C ALA A 55 5.01 1.35 13.82
N PRO A 56 3.93 0.94 14.50
CA PRO A 56 3.89 -0.36 15.15
C PRO A 56 3.98 -1.50 14.13
N THR A 57 4.71 -2.57 14.48
CA THR A 57 4.79 -3.80 13.68
C THR A 57 3.41 -4.40 13.39
N ASN A 58 3.23 -4.97 12.20
CA ASN A 58 2.03 -5.71 11.77
C ASN A 58 0.72 -4.93 11.86
N THR A 59 0.78 -3.61 11.70
CA THR A 59 -0.37 -2.71 11.83
C THR A 59 -0.72 -2.08 10.49
N ASN A 60 -2.02 -1.93 10.23
CA ASN A 60 -2.52 -1.14 9.11
C ASN A 60 -2.71 0.31 9.56
N GLY A 61 -2.32 1.26 8.73
CA GLY A 61 -2.50 2.67 9.06
C GLY A 61 -1.59 3.57 8.24
N ILE A 62 -1.73 4.88 8.49
CA ILE A 62 -0.87 5.92 7.96
C ILE A 62 0.02 6.38 9.11
N PHE A 63 1.32 6.41 8.88
CA PHE A 63 2.34 6.75 9.86
C PHE A 63 3.26 7.83 9.30
N GLY A 64 3.98 8.51 10.18
CA GLY A 64 4.78 9.67 9.83
C GLY A 64 4.18 10.99 10.35
N PRO A 65 4.84 12.12 10.06
CA PRO A 65 5.99 12.20 9.17
C PRO A 65 7.28 11.68 9.86
N CYS A 66 8.09 10.92 9.13
CA CYS A 66 9.34 10.31 9.64
C CYS A 66 10.23 9.91 8.45
N ASP A 67 11.52 9.71 8.72
CA ASP A 67 12.44 8.99 7.84
C ASP A 67 12.16 7.48 7.97
N HIS A 68 11.46 6.90 6.99
CA HIS A 68 11.01 5.51 7.06
C HIS A 68 10.66 4.89 5.70
N GLY A 69 10.12 3.67 5.76
CA GLY A 69 10.00 2.84 4.58
C GLY A 69 8.91 1.78 4.70
N GLY A 70 9.18 0.63 4.13
CA GLY A 70 8.36 -0.56 4.30
C GLY A 70 9.20 -1.82 4.26
N LEU A 71 8.93 -2.77 5.14
CA LEU A 71 9.55 -4.08 5.19
C LEU A 71 8.48 -5.15 5.26
N PHE A 72 8.63 -6.18 4.44
CA PHE A 72 7.72 -7.31 4.32
C PHE A 72 8.51 -8.61 4.36
N ASP A 73 8.29 -9.39 5.41
CA ASP A 73 8.79 -10.75 5.56
C ASP A 73 7.72 -11.74 5.20
N PHE A 74 8.06 -12.61 4.27
CA PHE A 74 7.21 -13.70 3.83
C PHE A 74 7.75 -15.03 4.29
N ASN A 75 6.86 -15.89 4.76
CA ASN A 75 7.11 -17.32 4.93
C ASN A 75 6.16 -18.09 4.00
N PHE A 76 6.72 -18.78 3.01
CA PHE A 76 5.97 -19.57 2.04
C PHE A 76 5.88 -21.06 2.40
N GLY A 77 6.34 -21.43 3.60
CA GLY A 77 6.46 -22.80 4.06
C GLY A 77 7.55 -23.58 3.34
N THR A 78 7.54 -24.89 3.53
CA THR A 78 8.46 -25.80 2.85
C THR A 78 8.04 -26.00 1.39
N LEU A 79 9.01 -25.92 0.47
CA LEU A 79 8.83 -26.36 -0.92
C LEU A 79 9.45 -27.74 -1.10
N GLY A 80 8.71 -28.67 -1.71
CA GLY A 80 9.21 -29.98 -2.08
C GLY A 80 10.20 -29.93 -3.25
N ASN A 81 10.73 -31.08 -3.61
CA ASN A 81 11.62 -31.18 -4.77
C ASN A 81 10.91 -30.72 -6.04
N LEU A 82 11.50 -29.73 -6.72
CA LEU A 82 10.99 -29.11 -7.95
C LEU A 82 9.73 -28.24 -7.77
N ASP A 83 9.19 -28.10 -6.55
CA ASP A 83 8.10 -27.17 -6.28
C ASP A 83 8.55 -25.73 -6.49
N LYS A 84 7.61 -24.89 -6.93
CA LYS A 84 7.85 -23.48 -7.21
C LYS A 84 6.78 -22.64 -6.54
N LYS A 85 7.20 -21.57 -5.88
CA LYS A 85 6.31 -20.50 -5.44
C LYS A 85 6.51 -19.27 -6.32
N PHE A 86 5.40 -18.77 -6.86
CA PHE A 86 5.37 -17.52 -7.60
C PHE A 86 4.52 -16.51 -6.83
N PHE A 87 5.04 -15.29 -6.73
CA PHE A 87 4.31 -14.12 -6.27
C PHE A 87 4.80 -12.92 -7.10
N ARG A 88 4.06 -11.81 -7.06
CA ARG A 88 4.39 -10.59 -7.81
C ARG A 88 4.61 -9.45 -6.86
N ILE A 89 5.58 -8.61 -7.21
CA ILE A 89 5.82 -7.32 -6.59
C ILE A 89 5.47 -6.28 -7.66
N TYR A 90 4.61 -5.34 -7.31
CA TYR A 90 4.30 -4.17 -8.10
C TYR A 90 4.99 -2.99 -7.46
N TYR A 91 5.56 -2.10 -8.28
CA TYR A 91 6.17 -0.86 -7.85
C TYR A 91 5.85 0.21 -8.89
N GLY A 92 5.46 1.40 -8.44
CA GLY A 92 5.13 2.49 -9.35
C GLY A 92 4.71 3.76 -8.62
N ALA A 93 4.26 4.73 -9.40
CA ALA A 93 3.74 6.00 -8.94
C ALA A 93 2.37 6.28 -9.56
N ALA A 94 1.56 7.08 -8.89
CA ALA A 94 0.29 7.59 -9.39
C ALA A 94 0.11 9.04 -8.91
N ASP A 95 -0.77 9.79 -9.56
CA ASP A 95 -0.95 11.23 -9.32
C ASP A 95 -1.32 11.57 -7.87
N ASN A 96 -1.96 10.65 -7.15
CA ASN A 96 -2.38 10.79 -5.76
C ASN A 96 -2.68 9.43 -5.11
N ARG A 97 -2.93 9.44 -3.81
CA ARG A 97 -3.24 8.25 -3.00
C ARG A 97 -4.45 7.48 -3.53
N ALA A 98 -5.51 8.18 -3.96
CA ALA A 98 -6.70 7.53 -4.49
C ALA A 98 -6.41 6.76 -5.79
N SER A 99 -5.63 7.37 -6.68
CA SER A 99 -5.20 6.76 -7.94
C SER A 99 -4.22 5.60 -7.71
N MET A 100 -3.35 5.71 -6.70
CA MET A 100 -2.49 4.60 -6.28
C MET A 100 -3.30 3.41 -5.76
N LEU A 101 -4.28 3.65 -4.88
CA LEU A 101 -5.17 2.60 -4.38
C LEU A 101 -5.97 1.94 -5.51
N ALA A 102 -6.47 2.71 -6.48
CA ALA A 102 -7.13 2.16 -7.66
C ALA A 102 -6.18 1.26 -8.47
N SER A 103 -4.93 1.69 -8.67
CA SER A 103 -3.91 0.93 -9.41
C SER A 103 -3.54 -0.37 -8.70
N LEU A 104 -3.32 -0.32 -7.38
CA LEU A 104 -3.05 -1.49 -6.54
C LEU A 104 -4.25 -2.46 -6.49
N GLY A 105 -5.46 -1.92 -6.40
CA GLY A 105 -6.71 -2.69 -6.48
C GLY A 105 -6.89 -3.38 -7.83
N ALA A 106 -6.60 -2.68 -8.94
CA ALA A 106 -6.72 -3.22 -10.30
C ALA A 106 -5.80 -4.42 -10.56
N VAL A 107 -4.59 -4.42 -9.99
CA VAL A 107 -3.71 -5.58 -10.07
C VAL A 107 -4.01 -6.65 -9.01
N GLY A 108 -4.84 -6.32 -8.02
CA GLY A 108 -5.29 -7.20 -6.95
C GLY A 108 -4.17 -7.54 -5.98
N VAL A 109 -3.51 -6.52 -5.42
CA VAL A 109 -2.54 -6.74 -4.33
C VAL A 109 -3.24 -7.20 -3.06
N GLU A 110 -2.56 -8.02 -2.28
CA GLU A 110 -3.03 -8.62 -1.01
C GLU A 110 -2.38 -7.94 0.20
N ALA A 111 -1.29 -7.19 -0.02
CA ALA A 111 -0.64 -6.29 0.94
C ALA A 111 0.11 -5.19 0.18
N TYR A 112 0.28 -4.02 0.80
CA TYR A 112 1.04 -2.91 0.22
C TYR A 112 1.65 -1.98 1.27
N SER A 113 2.59 -1.17 0.81
CA SER A 113 2.94 0.12 1.40
C SER A 113 2.89 1.17 0.30
N MET A 114 2.53 2.39 0.64
CA MET A 114 2.63 3.54 -0.25
C MET A 114 3.01 4.78 0.54
N ALA A 115 3.60 5.76 -0.13
CA ALA A 115 4.14 6.93 0.52
C ALA A 115 3.94 8.20 -0.31
N TRP A 116 3.87 9.32 0.38
CA TRP A 116 3.76 10.67 -0.17
C TRP A 116 4.48 11.66 0.75
N CYS A 117 4.81 12.83 0.21
CA CYS A 117 5.56 13.87 0.92
C CYS A 117 4.77 14.46 2.12
N ASN A 118 5.44 15.13 3.06
CA ASN A 118 4.80 15.79 4.19
C ASN A 118 4.27 17.20 3.83
N PRO A 119 2.94 17.44 3.85
CA PRO A 119 2.37 18.74 3.52
C PRO A 119 2.62 19.82 4.59
N SER A 120 3.01 19.42 5.82
CA SER A 120 3.21 20.34 6.94
C SER A 120 4.64 20.86 7.06
N SER A 121 5.58 20.35 6.27
CA SER A 121 6.98 20.79 6.30
C SER A 121 7.15 22.25 5.86
N GLY A 122 6.25 22.74 5.00
CA GLY A 122 6.40 24.02 4.30
C GLY A 122 7.62 24.07 3.36
N TYR A 123 8.32 22.95 3.17
CA TYR A 123 9.48 22.86 2.32
C TYR A 123 9.07 22.94 0.85
N VAL A 124 9.87 23.64 0.06
CA VAL A 124 9.69 23.77 -1.38
C VAL A 124 11.00 23.35 -2.03
N TYR A 125 10.96 22.25 -2.78
CA TYR A 125 12.10 21.82 -3.58
C TYR A 125 12.43 22.88 -4.63
N PRO A 126 13.71 23.13 -4.97
CA PRO A 126 14.07 24.10 -5.99
C PRO A 126 13.33 23.88 -7.32
N GLY A 127 12.48 24.84 -7.71
CA GLY A 127 11.65 24.76 -8.92
C GLY A 127 10.32 24.00 -8.76
N GLY A 128 9.96 23.59 -7.55
CA GLY A 128 8.73 22.89 -7.22
C GLY A 128 7.64 23.77 -6.59
N SER A 129 6.51 23.14 -6.28
CA SER A 129 5.43 23.70 -5.45
C SER A 129 5.47 23.07 -4.07
N VAL A 130 4.92 23.72 -3.03
CA VAL A 130 4.80 23.10 -1.70
C VAL A 130 4.07 21.74 -1.84
N CYS A 131 4.57 20.72 -1.14
CA CYS A 131 3.91 19.43 -1.03
C CYS A 131 2.45 19.58 -0.54
N ASN A 132 1.51 18.92 -1.21
CA ASN A 132 0.10 18.82 -0.80
C ASN A 132 -0.27 17.42 -0.26
N GLY A 133 0.71 16.66 0.18
CA GLY A 133 0.53 15.37 0.87
C GLY A 133 -0.04 14.31 -0.06
N SER A 134 -1.09 13.60 0.40
CA SER A 134 -1.68 12.47 -0.34
C SER A 134 -2.39 12.87 -1.64
N ASP A 135 -2.60 14.16 -1.87
CA ASP A 135 -3.15 14.71 -3.12
C ASP A 135 -2.08 14.91 -4.20
N ASP A 136 -0.79 14.84 -3.83
CA ASP A 136 0.34 14.81 -4.75
C ASP A 136 0.77 13.37 -5.07
N THR A 137 1.77 13.26 -5.96
CA THR A 137 2.32 11.99 -6.43
C THR A 137 2.55 11.03 -5.27
N THR A 138 1.88 9.88 -5.34
CA THR A 138 2.02 8.80 -4.37
C THR A 138 2.78 7.66 -5.04
N PHE A 139 3.81 7.18 -4.36
CA PHE A 139 4.55 5.99 -4.77
C PHE A 139 4.02 4.78 -4.00
N GLY A 140 3.98 3.61 -4.63
CA GLY A 140 3.38 2.43 -4.04
C GLY A 140 4.15 1.17 -4.40
N PHE A 141 4.24 0.26 -3.42
CA PHE A 141 4.69 -1.09 -3.64
C PHE A 141 3.71 -2.09 -3.02
N GLY A 142 3.38 -3.13 -3.78
CA GLY A 142 2.37 -4.10 -3.37
C GLY A 142 2.63 -5.50 -3.87
N PHE A 143 1.97 -6.46 -3.23
CA PHE A 143 2.27 -7.88 -3.38
C PHE A 143 1.03 -8.69 -3.75
N LYS A 144 1.19 -9.66 -4.65
CA LYS A 144 0.12 -10.59 -5.04
C LYS A 144 0.62 -12.03 -5.07
N GLY A 145 -0.24 -12.99 -4.74
CA GLY A 145 0.10 -14.41 -4.66
C GLY A 145 0.74 -14.79 -3.32
N ILE A 146 0.51 -13.98 -2.29
CA ILE A 146 1.02 -14.17 -0.92
C ILE A 146 -0.04 -14.79 0.01
N GLY A 147 -1.15 -15.28 -0.56
CA GLY A 147 -2.13 -16.10 0.15
C GLY A 147 -3.15 -15.30 0.94
N GLY A 148 -3.45 -14.07 0.50
CA GLY A 148 -4.55 -13.26 1.02
C GLY A 148 -5.62 -12.99 -0.02
N ASP A 149 -6.66 -12.28 0.39
CA ASP A 149 -7.66 -11.73 -0.51
C ASP A 149 -7.15 -10.41 -1.11
N PRO A 150 -7.53 -10.09 -2.37
CA PRO A 150 -7.23 -8.78 -2.94
C PRO A 150 -7.80 -7.65 -2.06
N ILE A 151 -6.96 -6.66 -1.78
CA ILE A 151 -7.40 -5.42 -1.14
C ILE A 151 -8.18 -4.62 -2.18
N VAL A 152 -9.49 -4.64 -2.04
CA VAL A 152 -10.38 -3.81 -2.85
C VAL A 152 -10.39 -2.40 -2.28
N SER A 153 -9.95 -1.44 -3.10
CA SER A 153 -10.36 -0.05 -2.86
C SER A 153 -11.88 0.01 -3.02
N PRO A 154 -12.65 0.64 -2.12
CA PRO A 154 -14.06 0.87 -2.37
C PRO A 154 -14.19 1.72 -3.64
N GLU A 155 -14.48 1.05 -4.76
CA GLU A 155 -14.79 1.68 -6.02
C GLU A 155 -15.98 2.65 -5.82
N PRO A 156 -16.09 3.74 -6.60
CA PRO A 156 -17.25 4.64 -6.61
C PRO A 156 -18.58 3.95 -6.99
N ALA A 157 -18.65 2.62 -7.12
CA ALA A 157 -19.86 1.87 -7.42
C ALA A 157 -21.04 2.20 -6.48
N SER A 158 -20.76 2.66 -5.25
CA SER A 158 -21.78 3.24 -4.36
C SER A 158 -22.51 4.45 -4.98
N PHE A 159 -21.82 5.30 -5.75
CA PHE A 159 -22.44 6.41 -6.50
C PHE A 159 -23.22 5.92 -7.71
N ALA A 160 -22.76 4.88 -8.40
CA ALA A 160 -23.53 4.28 -9.50
C ALA A 160 -24.82 3.62 -8.99
N LEU A 161 -24.77 2.97 -7.81
CA LEU A 161 -25.93 2.36 -7.16
C LEU A 161 -26.89 3.42 -6.58
N MET A 162 -26.38 4.50 -5.98
CA MET A 162 -27.21 5.64 -5.57
C MET A 162 -27.82 6.39 -6.76
N GLY A 163 -27.06 6.59 -7.84
CA GLY A 163 -27.52 7.27 -9.04
C GLY A 163 -28.65 6.51 -9.75
N THR A 164 -28.52 5.19 -9.88
CA THR A 164 -29.59 4.34 -10.43
C THR A 164 -30.81 4.27 -9.51
N GLY A 165 -30.62 4.26 -8.19
CA GLY A 165 -31.72 4.36 -7.21
C GLY A 165 -32.53 5.66 -7.33
N LEU A 166 -31.86 6.80 -7.48
CA LEU A 166 -32.51 8.11 -7.65
C LEU A 166 -33.26 8.25 -8.98
N VAL A 167 -32.68 7.74 -10.08
CA VAL A 167 -33.36 7.70 -11.39
C VAL A 167 -34.60 6.79 -11.35
N GLY A 168 -34.51 5.63 -10.67
CA GLY A 168 -35.65 4.74 -10.46
C GLY A 168 -36.80 5.40 -9.70
N LEU A 169 -36.49 6.15 -8.63
CA LEU A 169 -37.50 6.87 -7.84
C LEU A 169 -38.20 7.99 -8.63
N LEU A 170 -37.45 8.72 -9.47
CA LEU A 170 -38.02 9.76 -10.34
C LEU A 170 -38.90 9.17 -11.45
N ALA A 171 -38.52 8.01 -12.00
CA ALA A 171 -39.32 7.31 -13.01
C ALA A 171 -40.65 6.76 -12.46
N ILE A 172 -40.65 6.27 -11.21
CA ILE A 172 -41.87 5.80 -10.53
C ILE A 172 -42.82 6.97 -10.23
N ARG A 173 -42.28 8.13 -9.82
CA ARG A 173 -43.10 9.32 -9.50
C ARG A 173 -43.79 9.91 -10.73
N ARG A 174 -43.17 9.82 -11.92
CA ARG A 174 -43.78 10.27 -13.20
C ARG A 174 -44.87 9.35 -13.73
N ARG A 175 -44.96 8.09 -13.29
CA ARG A 175 -46.02 7.14 -13.71
C ARG A 175 -47.27 7.19 -12.83
N ARG A 176 -47.23 7.94 -11.72
CA ARG A 176 -48.34 8.08 -10.76
C ARG A 176 -49.01 9.46 -10.80
N ALA A 177 -48.60 10.33 -11.72
CA ALA A 177 -49.19 11.64 -11.99
C ALA A 177 -50.00 11.60 -13.28
#